data_AF-A0A1D2ABL3-F1
#
_entry.id   AF-A0A1D2ABL3-F1
#
_cell.length_a   1.000
_cell.length_b   1.000
_cell.length_c   1.000
_cell.angle_alpha   90.00
_cell.angle_beta   90.00
_cell.angle_gamma   90.00
#
_symmetry.space_group_name_H-M   'P 1'
#
loop_
_entity.id
_entity.type
_entity.pdbx_description
1 polymer ?
#
loop_
_entity_poly.entity_id
_entity_poly.type
_entity_poly.pdbx_seq_one_letter_code
_entity_poly.pdbx_strand_id
1 'polypeptide(L)'
;MAHMTTIQAARPAGKLADGHEQPATVFQPIHFLYTYLHEAIRHELALLSQSLQLLLAGTSTGWPELRRRYIFLRDVYKYHSAAEDEVIYPALELEVANVTPSYSVEHEDEEHLLEEMVDLLLATEQSPTKENLLAVRQLSWRIQTTVTKHLAKEEAQLLPLLLTHIPPREQGGLVAQFLCCIPISTVARVLAWVKPHAAPADRAAIREALAGAVDDPLLCSLLLGWLEADEADGAGSDGLARPGSPSSPGSSGDDEAAAAARSVADPPGAQSQREGRTDVPGSRQPAGPPPLRSILHYHAAIRAALEGFAADARAVASAPGGPDPPALAALLVRHRFIRAVCAFHSAAEDEVVFPALARLHTSQQEGGPAGEPGAAAGDPCASPSRASPGGDRPGAASAPGPAAADTGPSPQARHSPPPPPHDGCAGHGEEALRFDELQRLLGEVASCARRRCSRSGIASADLVASADALAAAMAGHMEAEERGVLPALERLCPRPEQRALLWAMVRAMPLRLLERVMPWIAARLAPAERRRWLADLARGAGRGDTTLVALVTGWAA
;
A
#
# COMPACT_ATOMS: atom_id res chain seq x y z
N MET A 1 -4.43 -7.17 -26.86
CA MET A 1 -3.54 -8.34 -27.04
C MET A 1 -2.68 -8.42 -25.80
N ALA A 2 -2.83 -9.52 -25.07
CA ALA A 2 -2.29 -9.71 -23.73
C ALA A 2 -0.78 -9.97 -23.80
N HIS A 3 0.01 -9.06 -23.23
CA HIS A 3 1.43 -9.29 -22.95
C HIS A 3 1.58 -9.67 -21.48
N MET A 4 1.00 -10.82 -21.17
CA MET A 4 1.52 -11.77 -20.20
C MET A 4 1.35 -13.09 -20.93
N THR A 5 2.44 -13.59 -21.52
CA THR A 5 2.46 -14.93 -22.07
C THR A 5 1.97 -15.84 -20.95
N THR A 6 0.84 -16.50 -21.19
CA THR A 6 0.32 -17.54 -20.32
C THR A 6 1.49 -18.42 -19.88
N ILE A 7 1.78 -18.44 -18.58
CA ILE A 7 2.64 -19.45 -17.98
C ILE A 7 1.91 -20.77 -18.23
N GLN A 8 2.30 -21.45 -19.31
CA GLN A 8 1.60 -22.61 -19.83
C GLN A 8 2.13 -23.83 -19.07
N ALA A 9 1.26 -24.50 -18.32
CA ALA A 9 1.55 -25.78 -17.69
C ALA A 9 2.10 -26.77 -18.73
N ALA A 10 3.30 -27.28 -18.50
CA ALA A 10 3.96 -28.20 -19.42
C ALA A 10 3.41 -29.64 -19.23
N ARG A 11 2.99 -30.27 -20.34
CA ARG A 11 2.59 -31.69 -20.38
C ARG A 11 3.79 -32.62 -20.14
N PRO A 12 3.58 -33.85 -19.59
CA PRO A 12 4.65 -34.69 -19.08
C PRO A 12 5.42 -35.41 -20.20
N ALA A 13 6.74 -35.48 -20.06
CA ALA A 13 7.61 -36.36 -20.85
C ALA A 13 7.79 -37.72 -20.14
N GLY A 14 8.00 -38.75 -20.94
CA GLY A 14 7.82 -40.16 -20.58
C GLY A 14 8.82 -40.75 -19.58
N LYS A 15 8.39 -41.89 -19.03
CA LYS A 15 9.02 -42.74 -18.02
C LYS A 15 10.30 -43.44 -18.52
N LEU A 16 11.17 -43.81 -17.55
CA LEU A 16 12.28 -44.81 -17.51
C LEU A 16 13.62 -44.15 -17.08
N ALA A 17 14.45 -44.64 -16.16
CA ALA A 17 14.60 -45.92 -15.47
C ALA A 17 15.40 -45.76 -14.15
N ASP A 18 15.38 -46.79 -13.29
CA ASP A 18 16.04 -46.91 -11.99
C ASP A 18 17.57 -46.73 -12.01
N GLY A 19 18.09 -46.06 -10.97
CA GLY A 19 19.51 -46.02 -10.60
C GLY A 19 19.71 -45.23 -9.31
N HIS A 20 20.08 -45.93 -8.22
CA HIS A 20 20.32 -45.36 -6.89
C HIS A 20 21.58 -44.49 -6.85
N GLU A 21 21.38 -43.19 -6.80
CA GLU A 21 22.17 -42.20 -6.06
C GLU A 21 21.10 -41.34 -5.38
N GLN A 22 21.11 -41.15 -4.05
CA GLN A 22 20.20 -40.16 -3.46
C GLN A 22 20.62 -38.81 -4.04
N PRO A 23 19.81 -38.19 -4.92
CA PRO A 23 20.19 -36.91 -5.48
C PRO A 23 20.31 -35.93 -4.31
N ALA A 24 21.28 -35.01 -4.39
CA ALA A 24 21.29 -33.85 -3.51
C ALA A 24 19.86 -33.32 -3.44
N THR A 25 19.28 -33.24 -2.24
CA THR A 25 17.88 -32.89 -2.05
C THR A 25 17.62 -31.59 -2.79
N VAL A 26 16.88 -31.66 -3.90
CA VAL A 26 16.61 -30.50 -4.74
C VAL A 26 15.93 -29.46 -3.88
N PHE A 27 16.52 -28.28 -3.79
CA PHE A 27 15.95 -27.17 -3.03
C PHE A 27 14.51 -26.90 -3.47
N GLN A 28 13.61 -26.68 -2.51
CA GLN A 28 12.18 -26.48 -2.76
C GLN A 28 11.86 -24.99 -2.53
N PRO A 29 11.69 -24.18 -3.59
CA PRO A 29 11.54 -22.73 -3.47
C PRO A 29 10.34 -22.30 -2.63
N ILE A 30 9.30 -23.14 -2.55
CA ILE A 30 8.07 -22.82 -1.82
C ILE A 30 8.29 -22.64 -0.31
N HIS A 31 9.41 -23.14 0.25
CA HIS A 31 9.84 -22.85 1.63
C HIS A 31 10.08 -21.35 1.90
N PHE A 32 10.29 -20.54 0.85
CA PHE A 32 10.34 -19.09 1.02
C PHE A 32 9.08 -18.54 1.70
N LEU A 33 7.90 -19.00 1.26
CA LEU A 33 6.61 -18.59 1.81
C LEU A 33 6.31 -19.36 3.09
N TYR A 34 6.17 -20.68 2.99
CA TYR A 34 5.66 -21.54 4.07
C TYR A 34 6.67 -21.84 5.17
N THR A 35 7.87 -21.28 5.15
CA THR A 35 8.85 -21.51 6.22
C THR A 35 9.53 -20.21 6.61
N TYR A 36 10.24 -19.54 5.70
CA TYR A 36 11.00 -18.35 6.09
C TYR A 36 10.09 -17.15 6.37
N LEU A 37 9.10 -16.88 5.52
CA LEU A 37 8.13 -15.81 5.76
C LEU A 37 7.22 -16.11 6.96
N HIS A 38 6.72 -17.35 7.08
CA HIS A 38 5.92 -17.75 8.25
C HIS A 38 6.69 -17.60 9.56
N GLU A 39 7.97 -17.97 9.58
CA GLU A 39 8.81 -17.78 10.76
C GLU A 39 9.06 -16.30 11.08
N ALA A 40 9.24 -15.45 10.06
CA ALA A 40 9.32 -14.01 10.25
C ALA A 40 8.04 -13.44 10.89
N ILE A 41 6.85 -13.86 10.41
CA ILE A 41 5.54 -13.46 10.97
C ILE A 41 5.43 -13.89 12.44
N ARG A 42 5.73 -15.15 12.76
CA ARG A 42 5.69 -15.66 14.16
C ARG A 42 6.66 -14.90 15.07
N HIS A 43 7.87 -14.64 14.58
CA HIS A 43 8.88 -13.92 15.34
C HIS A 43 8.43 -12.50 15.65
N GLU A 44 7.88 -11.78 14.67
CA GLU A 44 7.36 -10.42 14.87
C GLU A 44 6.18 -10.40 15.84
N LEU A 45 5.23 -11.33 15.72
CA LEU A 45 4.14 -11.49 16.70
C LEU A 45 4.67 -11.66 18.12
N ALA A 46 5.71 -12.47 18.32
CA ALA A 46 6.33 -12.66 19.62
C ALA A 46 7.01 -11.37 20.13
N LEU A 47 7.68 -10.60 19.27
CA LEU A 47 8.31 -9.33 19.64
C LEU A 47 7.28 -8.23 19.94
N LEU A 48 6.17 -8.18 19.20
CA LEU A 48 5.06 -7.25 19.44
C LEU A 48 4.40 -7.54 20.79
N SER A 49 4.11 -8.81 21.08
CA SER A 49 3.56 -9.22 22.39
C SER A 49 4.49 -8.86 23.54
N GLN A 50 5.82 -8.99 23.38
CA GLN A 50 6.80 -8.55 24.38
C GLN A 50 6.83 -7.02 24.53
N SER A 51 6.85 -6.30 23.41
CA SER A 51 6.88 -4.83 23.40
C SER A 51 5.63 -4.23 24.06
N LEU A 52 4.47 -4.81 23.79
CA LEU A 52 3.21 -4.45 24.43
C LEU A 52 3.25 -4.71 25.94
N GLN A 53 3.77 -5.85 26.40
CA GLN A 53 3.90 -6.12 27.84
C GLN A 53 4.77 -5.08 28.55
N LEU A 54 5.88 -4.64 27.94
CA LEU A 54 6.74 -3.60 28.48
C LEU A 54 6.04 -2.24 28.56
N LEU A 55 5.26 -1.88 27.54
CA LEU A 55 4.42 -0.68 27.51
C LEU A 55 3.35 -0.71 28.61
N LEU A 56 2.62 -1.82 28.74
CA LEU A 56 1.59 -1.98 29.77
C LEU A 56 2.16 -1.98 31.19
N ALA A 57 3.42 -2.40 31.36
CA ALA A 57 4.14 -2.32 32.63
C ALA A 57 4.69 -0.92 32.94
N GLY A 58 4.56 0.06 32.02
CA GLY A 58 5.10 1.41 32.18
C GLY A 58 6.64 1.49 32.06
N THR A 59 7.27 0.44 31.55
CA THR A 59 8.73 0.32 31.40
C THR A 59 9.25 0.80 30.04
N SER A 60 8.33 1.17 29.13
CA SER A 60 8.60 1.74 27.82
C SER A 60 7.52 2.76 27.48
N THR A 61 7.80 3.71 26.59
CA THR A 61 6.88 4.76 26.11
C THR A 61 6.64 4.72 24.58
N GLY A 62 7.06 3.64 23.91
CA GLY A 62 7.06 3.51 22.45
C GLY A 62 5.75 3.14 21.76
N TRP A 63 4.60 3.74 22.12
CA TRP A 63 3.31 3.48 21.43
C TRP A 63 3.37 3.73 19.91
N PRO A 64 3.95 4.84 19.41
CA PRO A 64 4.03 5.07 17.96
C PRO A 64 4.84 4.00 17.23
N GLU A 65 5.90 3.48 17.86
CA GLU A 65 6.72 2.41 17.30
C GLU A 65 5.97 1.07 17.30
N LEU A 66 5.28 0.72 18.38
CA LEU A 66 4.44 -0.47 18.44
C LEU A 66 3.38 -0.43 17.32
N ARG A 67 2.70 0.70 17.15
CA ARG A 67 1.69 0.89 16.11
C ARG A 67 2.29 0.77 14.72
N ARG A 68 3.45 1.41 14.44
CA ARG A 68 4.15 1.27 13.15
C ARG A 68 4.48 -0.18 12.81
N ARG A 69 4.94 -0.95 13.79
CA ARG A 69 5.26 -2.37 13.59
C ARG A 69 4.03 -3.25 13.38
N TYR A 70 2.92 -2.97 14.08
CA TYR A 70 1.64 -3.62 13.81
C TYR A 70 1.08 -3.28 12.42
N ILE A 71 1.20 -2.02 11.97
CA ILE A 71 0.85 -1.61 10.60
C ILE A 71 1.67 -2.41 9.59
N PHE A 72 2.99 -2.46 9.75
CA PHE A 72 3.85 -3.25 8.87
C PHE A 72 3.47 -4.73 8.86
N LEU A 73 3.23 -5.33 10.04
CA LEU A 73 2.80 -6.73 10.12
C LEU A 73 1.46 -6.97 9.44
N ARG A 74 0.47 -6.10 9.67
CA ARG A 74 -0.84 -6.16 9.00
C ARG A 74 -0.67 -6.14 7.48
N ASP A 75 0.13 -5.22 6.96
CA ASP A 75 0.34 -5.06 5.52
C ASP A 75 1.03 -6.30 4.92
N VAL A 76 2.09 -6.79 5.57
CA VAL A 76 2.79 -8.00 5.14
C VAL A 76 1.88 -9.22 5.17
N TYR A 77 1.08 -9.38 6.22
CA TYR A 77 0.13 -10.47 6.34
C TYR A 77 -0.92 -10.41 5.24
N LYS A 78 -1.47 -9.23 4.94
CA LYS A 78 -2.40 -9.02 3.83
C LYS A 78 -1.81 -9.33 2.46
N TYR A 79 -0.53 -9.02 2.22
CA TYR A 79 0.12 -9.42 0.96
C TYR A 79 0.33 -10.93 0.90
N HIS A 80 0.58 -11.57 2.04
CA HIS A 80 0.76 -13.00 2.15
C HIS A 80 -0.53 -13.78 1.88
N SER A 81 -1.61 -13.48 2.60
CA SER A 81 -2.92 -14.11 2.38
C SER A 81 -3.44 -13.87 0.96
N ALA A 82 -3.31 -12.64 0.44
CA ALA A 82 -3.73 -12.34 -0.93
C ALA A 82 -2.92 -13.10 -1.99
N ALA A 83 -1.61 -13.26 -1.79
CA ALA A 83 -0.79 -14.05 -2.70
C ALA A 83 -1.15 -15.54 -2.63
N GLU A 84 -1.49 -16.06 -1.45
CA GLU A 84 -1.99 -17.42 -1.34
C GLU A 84 -3.30 -17.61 -2.06
N ASP A 85 -4.29 -16.76 -1.78
CA ASP A 85 -5.62 -16.86 -2.37
C ASP A 85 -5.63 -16.65 -3.89
N GLU A 86 -4.78 -15.77 -4.42
CA GLU A 86 -4.78 -15.42 -5.84
C GLU A 86 -3.73 -16.15 -6.69
N VAL A 87 -2.72 -16.76 -6.07
CA VAL A 87 -1.58 -17.38 -6.79
C VAL A 87 -1.36 -18.82 -6.33
N ILE A 88 -1.15 -19.04 -5.04
CA ILE A 88 -0.71 -20.35 -4.55
C ILE A 88 -1.86 -21.36 -4.54
N TYR A 89 -3.00 -20.99 -3.96
CA TYR A 89 -4.16 -21.86 -3.84
C TYR A 89 -4.74 -22.23 -5.21
N PRO A 90 -4.92 -21.31 -6.18
CA PRO A 90 -5.35 -21.70 -7.52
C PRO A 90 -4.40 -22.68 -8.21
N ALA A 91 -3.08 -22.52 -8.03
CA ALA A 91 -2.10 -23.45 -8.58
C ALA A 91 -2.22 -24.84 -7.92
N LEU A 92 -2.40 -24.89 -6.61
CA LEU A 92 -2.61 -26.15 -5.88
C LEU A 92 -3.96 -26.81 -6.24
N GLU A 93 -5.03 -26.04 -6.43
CA GLU A 93 -6.36 -26.56 -6.77
C GLU A 93 -6.44 -27.23 -8.15
N LEU A 94 -5.53 -26.88 -9.07
CA LEU A 94 -5.37 -27.60 -10.34
C LEU A 94 -4.91 -29.05 -10.13
N GLU A 95 -4.16 -29.30 -9.07
CA GLU A 95 -3.61 -30.60 -8.73
C GLU A 95 -4.47 -31.35 -7.69
N VAL A 96 -5.02 -30.62 -6.70
CA VAL A 96 -5.79 -31.17 -5.59
C VAL A 96 -7.03 -30.32 -5.31
N ALA A 97 -8.19 -30.79 -5.74
CA ALA A 97 -9.44 -30.03 -5.63
C ALA A 97 -9.98 -29.91 -4.19
N ASN A 98 -10.58 -28.75 -3.89
CA ASN A 98 -11.36 -28.46 -2.66
C ASN A 98 -10.56 -28.50 -1.34
N VAL A 99 -9.28 -28.13 -1.36
CA VAL A 99 -8.44 -28.13 -0.15
C VAL A 99 -8.35 -26.75 0.50
N THR A 100 -8.35 -25.70 -0.30
CA THR A 100 -8.01 -24.33 0.10
C THR A 100 -9.20 -23.42 0.50
N PRO A 101 -10.49 -23.67 0.15
CA PRO A 101 -11.56 -22.70 0.42
C PRO A 101 -11.77 -22.30 1.89
N SER A 102 -11.46 -23.18 2.85
CA SER A 102 -11.55 -22.83 4.27
C SER A 102 -10.46 -21.86 4.74
N TYR A 103 -9.31 -21.85 4.07
CA TYR A 103 -8.18 -21.00 4.44
C TYR A 103 -8.41 -19.55 4.03
N SER A 104 -8.96 -19.32 2.83
CA SER A 104 -9.35 -17.97 2.40
C SER A 104 -10.38 -17.31 3.34
N VAL A 105 -11.27 -18.09 3.96
CA VAL A 105 -12.20 -17.57 4.97
C VAL A 105 -11.48 -17.24 6.28
N GLU A 106 -10.50 -18.05 6.69
CA GLU A 106 -9.67 -17.77 7.86
C GLU A 106 -8.85 -16.48 7.64
N HIS A 107 -8.32 -16.25 6.43
CA HIS A 107 -7.63 -15.01 6.06
C HIS A 107 -8.50 -13.77 6.25
N GLU A 108 -9.76 -13.79 5.81
CA GLU A 108 -10.69 -12.66 5.99
C GLU A 108 -10.86 -12.31 7.48
N ASP A 109 -11.03 -13.31 8.34
CA ASP A 109 -11.14 -13.12 9.79
C ASP A 109 -9.83 -12.58 10.39
N GLU A 110 -8.67 -13.08 9.96
CA GLU A 110 -7.36 -12.72 10.49
C GLU A 110 -6.92 -11.31 10.07
N GLU A 111 -7.17 -10.93 8.82
CA GLU A 111 -6.98 -9.57 8.32
C GLU A 111 -7.82 -8.57 9.13
N HIS A 112 -9.10 -8.91 9.41
CA HIS A 112 -9.97 -8.06 10.22
C HIS A 112 -9.44 -7.87 11.65
N LEU A 113 -8.89 -8.91 12.28
CA LEU A 113 -8.28 -8.80 13.61
C LEU A 113 -7.07 -7.86 13.62
N LEU A 114 -6.23 -7.92 12.57
CA LEU A 114 -5.06 -7.05 12.44
C LEU A 114 -5.46 -5.60 12.18
N GLU A 115 -6.52 -5.37 11.39
CA GLU A 115 -7.12 -4.05 11.19
C GLU A 115 -7.70 -3.49 12.50
N GLU A 116 -8.51 -4.27 13.23
CA GLU A 116 -9.06 -3.91 14.54
C GLU A 116 -7.95 -3.50 15.52
N MET A 117 -6.82 -4.19 15.49
CA MET A 117 -5.68 -3.87 16.34
C MET A 117 -5.05 -2.52 16.00
N VAL A 118 -4.85 -2.21 14.72
CA VAL A 118 -4.27 -0.92 14.33
C VAL A 118 -5.15 0.24 14.78
N ASP A 119 -6.47 0.12 14.60
CA ASP A 119 -7.43 1.14 15.02
C ASP A 119 -7.46 1.29 16.54
N LEU A 120 -7.47 0.17 17.26
CA LEU A 120 -7.46 0.17 18.72
C LEU A 120 -6.17 0.75 19.29
N LEU A 121 -5.01 0.48 18.66
CA LEU A 121 -3.73 1.09 19.05
C LEU A 121 -3.76 2.61 18.84
N LEU A 122 -4.31 3.09 17.73
CA LEU A 122 -4.46 4.52 17.46
C LEU A 122 -5.35 5.20 18.51
N ALA A 123 -6.51 4.61 18.81
CA ALA A 123 -7.42 5.12 19.83
C ALA A 123 -6.78 5.11 21.24
N THR A 124 -6.03 4.06 21.56
CA THR A 124 -5.33 3.92 22.85
C THR A 124 -4.18 4.92 22.99
N GLU A 125 -3.44 5.19 21.91
CA GLU A 125 -2.37 6.19 21.86
C GLU A 125 -2.91 7.59 22.12
N GLN A 126 -4.08 7.94 21.54
CA GLN A 126 -4.70 9.25 21.69
C GLN A 126 -5.39 9.44 23.04
N SER A 127 -5.97 8.37 23.60
CA SER A 127 -6.76 8.43 24.84
C SER A 127 -6.68 7.10 25.59
N PRO A 128 -5.61 6.89 26.40
CA PRO A 128 -5.41 5.63 27.11
C PRO A 128 -6.39 5.48 28.26
N THR A 129 -7.21 4.42 28.22
CA THR A 129 -8.13 4.01 29.29
C THR A 129 -7.78 2.59 29.76
N LYS A 130 -8.21 2.20 30.97
CA LYS A 130 -7.96 0.83 31.46
C LYS A 130 -8.64 -0.20 30.55
N GLU A 131 -9.80 0.14 30.02
CA GLU A 131 -10.60 -0.66 29.10
C GLU A 131 -9.85 -0.87 27.78
N ASN A 132 -9.36 0.21 27.15
CA ASN A 132 -8.62 0.13 25.89
C ASN A 132 -7.31 -0.65 26.06
N LEU A 133 -6.57 -0.43 27.15
CA LEU A 133 -5.33 -1.17 27.44
C LEU A 133 -5.58 -2.67 27.62
N LEU A 134 -6.69 -3.05 28.26
CA LEU A 134 -7.11 -4.45 28.38
C LEU A 134 -7.51 -5.04 27.03
N ALA A 135 -8.26 -4.27 26.22
CA ALA A 135 -8.68 -4.69 24.89
C ALA A 135 -7.47 -4.92 23.96
N VAL A 136 -6.48 -4.02 23.95
CA VAL A 136 -5.23 -4.19 23.18
C VAL A 136 -4.51 -5.47 23.61
N ARG A 137 -4.41 -5.72 24.92
CA ARG A 137 -3.79 -6.95 25.43
C ARG A 137 -4.53 -8.22 24.97
N GLN A 138 -5.86 -8.22 25.05
CA GLN A 138 -6.68 -9.36 24.65
C GLN A 138 -6.61 -9.60 23.13
N LEU A 139 -6.68 -8.55 22.33
CA LEU A 139 -6.61 -8.63 20.89
C LEU A 139 -5.22 -9.04 20.40
N SER A 140 -4.15 -8.54 21.02
CA SER A 140 -2.77 -8.98 20.75
C SER A 140 -2.62 -10.48 20.94
N TRP A 141 -3.15 -11.00 22.05
CA TRP A 141 -3.16 -12.44 22.31
C TRP A 141 -3.99 -13.22 21.30
N ARG A 142 -5.20 -12.75 20.96
CA ARG A 142 -6.06 -13.37 19.93
C ARG A 142 -5.31 -13.49 18.60
N ILE A 143 -4.79 -12.38 18.07
CA ILE A 143 -4.00 -12.34 16.83
C ILE A 143 -2.84 -13.33 16.90
N GLN A 144 -2.03 -13.26 17.96
CA GLN A 144 -0.88 -14.15 18.11
C GLN A 144 -1.30 -15.62 18.04
N THR A 145 -2.38 -16.00 18.74
CA THR A 145 -2.82 -17.40 18.75
C THR A 145 -3.49 -17.84 17.45
N THR A 146 -4.30 -17.00 16.81
CA THR A 146 -5.02 -17.33 15.58
C THR A 146 -4.03 -17.47 14.42
N VAL A 147 -3.23 -16.44 14.15
CA VAL A 147 -2.26 -16.43 13.05
C VAL A 147 -1.22 -17.55 13.22
N THR A 148 -0.67 -17.75 14.42
CA THR A 148 0.32 -18.83 14.62
C THR A 148 -0.29 -20.22 14.36
N LYS A 149 -1.56 -20.44 14.71
CA LYS A 149 -2.26 -21.71 14.42
C LYS A 149 -2.56 -21.87 12.95
N HIS A 150 -2.94 -20.80 12.26
CA HIS A 150 -3.16 -20.80 10.83
C HIS A 150 -1.89 -21.20 10.09
N LEU A 151 -0.78 -20.49 10.31
CA LEU A 151 0.49 -20.78 9.64
C LEU A 151 0.96 -22.22 9.90
N ALA A 152 0.78 -22.73 11.13
CA ALA A 152 1.12 -24.10 11.46
C ALA A 152 0.19 -25.13 10.77
N LYS A 153 -1.09 -24.79 10.59
CA LYS A 153 -2.07 -25.61 9.87
C LYS A 153 -1.70 -25.70 8.39
N GLU A 154 -1.35 -24.57 7.76
CA GLU A 154 -0.89 -24.54 6.37
C GLU A 154 0.39 -25.34 6.16
N GLU A 155 1.38 -25.17 7.04
CA GLU A 155 2.61 -25.95 7.02
C GLU A 155 2.38 -27.46 7.18
N ALA A 156 1.38 -27.85 7.98
CA ALA A 156 1.06 -29.25 8.21
C ALA A 156 0.23 -29.87 7.08
N GLN A 157 -0.60 -29.08 6.38
CA GLN A 157 -1.62 -29.59 5.46
C GLN A 157 -1.37 -29.20 4.00
N LEU A 158 -0.96 -27.96 3.73
CA LEU A 158 -0.76 -27.44 2.38
C LEU A 158 0.67 -27.63 1.89
N LEU A 159 1.68 -27.34 2.73
CA LEU A 159 3.08 -27.48 2.34
C LEU A 159 3.44 -28.89 1.82
N PRO A 160 3.02 -30.00 2.47
CA PRO A 160 3.30 -31.34 1.92
C PRO A 160 2.68 -31.58 0.55
N LEU A 161 1.49 -31.01 0.29
CA LEU A 161 0.84 -31.12 -1.01
C LEU A 161 1.58 -30.30 -2.07
N LEU A 162 1.99 -29.08 -1.74
CA LEU A 162 2.81 -28.23 -2.62
C LEU A 162 4.13 -28.92 -2.99
N LEU A 163 4.81 -29.52 -2.01
CA LEU A 163 6.05 -30.27 -2.23
C LEU A 163 5.84 -31.55 -3.06
N THR A 164 4.66 -32.16 -2.96
CA THR A 164 4.34 -33.41 -3.67
C THR A 164 3.90 -33.17 -5.11
N HIS A 165 3.10 -32.14 -5.34
CA HIS A 165 2.39 -31.93 -6.59
C HIS A 165 3.01 -30.85 -7.49
N ILE A 166 3.70 -29.86 -6.91
CA ILE A 166 4.25 -28.74 -7.68
C ILE A 166 5.76 -28.92 -7.81
N PRO A 167 6.31 -29.07 -9.03
CA PRO A 167 7.74 -29.29 -9.21
C PRO A 167 8.56 -28.03 -8.86
N PRO A 168 9.85 -28.17 -8.48
CA PRO A 168 10.66 -27.05 -7.99
C PRO A 168 10.74 -25.83 -8.92
N ARG A 169 10.78 -26.05 -10.25
CA ARG A 169 10.77 -24.94 -11.21
C ARG A 169 9.46 -24.14 -11.15
N GLU A 170 8.32 -24.82 -11.04
CA GLU A 170 7.02 -24.17 -10.92
C GLU A 170 6.86 -23.48 -9.56
N GLN A 171 7.37 -24.09 -8.48
CA GLN A 171 7.46 -23.42 -7.18
C GLN A 171 8.25 -22.10 -7.26
N GLY A 172 9.38 -22.08 -7.99
CA GLY A 172 10.13 -20.84 -8.25
C GLY A 172 9.29 -19.76 -8.93
N GLY A 173 8.43 -20.16 -9.88
CA GLY A 173 7.47 -19.26 -10.53
C GLY A 173 6.36 -18.76 -9.60
N LEU A 174 5.91 -19.59 -8.65
CA LEU A 174 4.95 -19.18 -7.62
C LEU A 174 5.58 -18.17 -6.65
N VAL A 175 6.83 -18.38 -6.22
CA VAL A 175 7.56 -17.41 -5.40
C VAL A 175 7.74 -16.08 -6.13
N ALA A 176 8.08 -16.11 -7.43
CA ALA A 176 8.17 -14.91 -8.24
C ALA A 176 6.84 -14.15 -8.30
N GLN A 177 5.73 -14.85 -8.52
CA GLN A 177 4.40 -14.26 -8.53
C GLN A 177 3.99 -13.69 -7.17
N PHE A 178 4.33 -14.36 -6.07
CA PHE A 178 4.15 -13.85 -4.71
C PHE A 178 4.86 -12.50 -4.52
N LEU A 179 6.13 -12.39 -4.93
CA LEU A 179 6.87 -11.12 -4.83
C LEU A 179 6.21 -10.01 -5.67
N CYS A 180 5.60 -10.36 -6.79
CA CYS A 180 4.85 -9.44 -7.63
C CYS A 180 3.50 -8.99 -7.02
N CYS A 181 3.01 -9.66 -5.97
CA CYS A 181 1.81 -9.25 -5.22
C CYS A 181 2.11 -8.21 -4.13
N ILE A 182 3.39 -8.01 -3.78
CA ILE A 182 3.80 -7.00 -2.81
C ILE A 182 3.97 -5.65 -3.52
N PRO A 183 3.51 -4.52 -2.94
CA PRO A 183 3.81 -3.19 -3.46
C PRO A 183 5.30 -2.97 -3.69
N ILE A 184 5.66 -2.35 -4.80
CA ILE A 184 7.06 -2.12 -5.19
C ILE A 184 7.79 -1.24 -4.16
N SER A 185 7.08 -0.32 -3.52
CA SER A 185 7.60 0.50 -2.43
C SER A 185 7.96 -0.32 -1.18
N THR A 186 7.35 -1.49 -1.00
CA THR A 186 7.42 -2.28 0.23
C THR A 186 8.27 -3.54 0.10
N VAL A 187 8.41 -4.11 -1.10
CA VAL A 187 9.06 -5.42 -1.32
C VAL A 187 10.47 -5.53 -0.74
N ALA A 188 11.31 -4.51 -0.87
CA ALA A 188 12.67 -4.53 -0.32
C ALA A 188 12.66 -4.69 1.22
N ARG A 189 11.77 -3.95 1.90
CA ARG A 189 11.60 -4.02 3.35
C ARG A 189 11.09 -5.38 3.80
N VAL A 190 10.16 -6.00 3.05
CA VAL A 190 9.69 -7.36 3.32
C VAL A 190 10.82 -8.37 3.15
N LEU A 191 11.58 -8.28 2.06
CA LEU A 191 12.70 -9.19 1.81
C LEU A 191 13.76 -9.09 2.90
N ALA A 192 14.15 -7.88 3.32
CA ALA A 192 15.09 -7.70 4.40
C ALA A 192 14.58 -8.20 5.76
N TRP A 193 13.28 -8.14 5.99
CA TRP A 193 12.63 -8.69 7.18
C TRP A 193 12.62 -10.23 7.17
N VAL A 194 12.46 -10.87 6.01
CA VAL A 194 12.52 -12.34 5.85
C VAL A 194 13.96 -12.87 5.82
N LYS A 195 14.90 -12.12 5.26
CA LYS A 195 16.30 -12.52 5.00
C LYS A 195 17.06 -13.15 6.20
N PRO A 196 16.85 -12.73 7.46
CA PRO A 196 17.49 -13.34 8.63
C PRO A 196 17.02 -14.77 8.94
N HIS A 197 15.85 -15.16 8.44
CA HIS A 197 15.24 -16.47 8.68
C HIS A 197 15.67 -17.54 7.67
N ALA A 198 16.37 -17.14 6.60
CA ALA A 198 16.88 -18.05 5.57
C ALA A 198 18.41 -18.14 5.61
N ALA A 199 18.95 -19.37 5.57
CA ALA A 199 20.38 -19.57 5.53
C ALA A 199 21.00 -19.00 4.24
N PRO A 200 22.29 -18.59 4.23
CA PRO A 200 22.94 -18.08 3.03
C PRO A 200 22.84 -18.99 1.80
N ALA A 201 22.93 -20.31 2.00
CA ALA A 201 22.76 -21.30 0.95
C ALA A 201 21.33 -21.32 0.38
N ASP A 202 20.32 -21.26 1.24
CA ASP A 202 18.91 -21.24 0.84
C ASP A 202 18.57 -19.97 0.07
N ARG A 203 19.10 -18.81 0.49
CA ARG A 203 18.95 -17.54 -0.24
C ARG A 203 19.53 -17.62 -1.64
N ALA A 204 20.70 -18.24 -1.80
CA ALA A 204 21.30 -18.46 -3.12
C ALA A 204 20.45 -19.42 -3.97
N ALA A 205 19.91 -20.47 -3.37
CA ALA A 205 19.05 -21.44 -4.05
C ALA A 205 17.70 -20.85 -4.50
N ILE A 206 17.08 -19.97 -3.69
CA ILE A 206 15.88 -19.21 -4.09
C ILE A 206 16.19 -18.37 -5.32
N ARG A 207 17.32 -17.66 -5.31
CA ARG A 207 17.75 -16.81 -6.43
C ARG A 207 17.93 -17.63 -7.71
N GLU A 208 18.59 -18.78 -7.64
CA GLU A 208 18.75 -19.71 -8.77
C GLU A 208 17.41 -20.25 -9.26
N ALA A 209 16.50 -20.60 -8.34
CA ALA A 209 15.17 -21.08 -8.69
C ALA A 209 14.34 -20.03 -9.43
N LEU A 210 14.38 -18.76 -9.00
CA LEU A 210 13.70 -17.67 -9.70
C LEU A 210 14.30 -17.45 -11.09
N ALA A 211 15.63 -17.46 -11.21
CA ALA A 211 16.32 -17.32 -12.49
C ALA A 211 15.97 -18.44 -13.49
N GLY A 212 15.72 -19.66 -13.01
CA GLY A 212 15.27 -20.78 -13.84
C GLY A 212 13.76 -20.82 -14.14
N ALA A 213 12.96 -20.06 -13.40
CA ALA A 213 11.49 -20.09 -13.49
C ALA A 213 10.88 -18.88 -14.21
N VAL A 214 11.53 -17.71 -14.19
CA VAL A 214 11.00 -16.47 -14.76
C VAL A 214 11.55 -16.24 -16.18
N ASP A 215 10.69 -16.37 -17.18
CA ASP A 215 11.09 -16.26 -18.59
C ASP A 215 11.30 -14.80 -19.06
N ASP A 216 10.59 -13.82 -18.48
CA ASP A 216 10.75 -12.41 -18.84
C ASP A 216 12.08 -11.87 -18.26
N PRO A 217 13.02 -11.42 -19.11
CA PRO A 217 14.35 -11.02 -18.66
C PRO A 217 14.35 -9.74 -17.81
N LEU A 218 13.42 -8.80 -18.05
CA LEU A 218 13.31 -7.57 -17.26
C LEU A 218 12.73 -7.88 -15.88
N LEU A 219 11.66 -8.70 -15.84
CA LEU A 219 11.07 -9.15 -14.58
C LEU A 219 12.07 -9.98 -13.77
N CYS A 220 12.74 -10.94 -14.41
CA CYS A 220 13.77 -11.76 -13.77
C CYS A 220 14.88 -10.86 -13.20
N SER A 221 15.42 -9.93 -14.00
CA SER A 221 16.47 -9.00 -13.52
C SER A 221 15.99 -8.16 -12.34
N LEU A 222 14.74 -7.71 -12.33
CA LEU A 222 14.17 -6.92 -11.24
C LEU A 222 14.05 -7.74 -9.95
N LEU A 223 13.47 -8.94 -10.03
CA LEU A 223 13.28 -9.83 -8.88
C LEU A 223 14.62 -10.26 -8.27
N LEU A 224 15.61 -10.59 -9.10
CA LEU A 224 16.96 -10.92 -8.62
C LEU A 224 17.62 -9.73 -7.95
N GLY A 225 17.47 -8.52 -8.51
CA GLY A 225 17.96 -7.30 -7.89
C GLY A 225 17.35 -7.02 -6.51
N TRP A 226 16.06 -7.34 -6.32
CA TRP A 226 15.41 -7.22 -5.01
C TRP A 226 15.96 -8.20 -3.97
N LEU A 227 16.29 -9.44 -4.38
CA LEU A 227 16.89 -10.43 -3.47
C LEU A 227 18.34 -10.11 -3.09
N GLU A 228 19.06 -9.42 -3.97
CA GLU A 228 20.47 -9.05 -3.77
C GLU A 228 20.64 -7.78 -2.93
N ALA A 229 19.66 -6.87 -2.94
CA ALA A 229 19.72 -5.63 -2.19
C ALA A 229 19.95 -5.88 -0.67
N ASP A 230 20.88 -5.11 -0.10
CA ASP A 230 20.99 -4.93 1.34
C ASP A 230 20.23 -3.66 1.75
N GLU A 231 19.72 -3.61 2.98
CA GLU A 231 18.93 -2.49 3.52
C GLU A 231 19.57 -1.10 3.31
N ALA A 232 20.90 -1.03 3.18
CA ALA A 232 21.63 0.21 2.96
C ALA A 232 21.41 0.86 1.58
N ASP A 233 21.07 0.08 0.55
CA ASP A 233 20.94 0.57 -0.83
C ASP A 233 19.51 0.99 -1.21
N GLY A 234 18.52 0.70 -0.36
CA GLY A 234 17.11 1.05 -0.54
C GLY A 234 16.68 2.39 0.08
N ALA A 235 17.57 3.07 0.81
CA ALA A 235 17.28 4.29 1.57
C ALA A 235 17.20 5.54 0.66
N GLY A 236 16.20 5.58 -0.21
CA GLY A 236 15.65 6.82 -0.74
C GLY A 236 14.81 7.52 0.32
N SER A 237 15.43 8.46 1.04
CA SER A 237 14.84 9.54 1.85
C SER A 237 13.92 9.28 3.06
N ASP A 238 13.66 8.06 3.52
CA ASP A 238 12.95 7.87 4.79
C ASP A 238 13.91 7.50 5.94
N GLY A 239 14.15 8.49 6.81
CA GLY A 239 14.94 8.35 8.03
C GLY A 239 14.20 7.58 9.11
N LEU A 240 14.07 6.26 8.96
CA LEU A 240 13.52 5.36 9.98
C LEU A 240 14.60 4.36 10.42
N ALA A 241 14.99 4.48 11.69
CA ALA A 241 16.02 3.65 12.31
C ALA A 241 15.59 2.18 12.44
N ARG A 242 16.59 1.29 12.48
CA ARG A 242 16.44 -0.16 12.69
C ARG A 242 15.46 -0.51 13.83
N PRO A 243 14.52 -1.44 13.63
CA PRO A 243 13.86 -2.10 14.75
C PRO A 243 14.82 -3.10 15.39
N GLY A 244 15.10 -2.93 16.68
CA GLY A 244 15.68 -3.97 17.53
C GLY A 244 17.21 -4.03 17.61
N SER A 245 17.79 -3.23 18.51
CA SER A 245 18.99 -3.65 19.27
C SER A 245 18.90 -3.04 20.68
N PRO A 246 19.09 -3.82 21.74
CA PRO A 246 19.04 -3.31 23.11
C PRO A 246 20.35 -2.58 23.44
N SER A 247 20.31 -1.26 23.54
CA SER A 247 21.44 -0.45 24.02
C SER A 247 21.42 -0.42 25.56
N SER A 248 22.37 -1.10 26.20
CA SER A 248 22.69 -0.89 27.62
C SER A 248 23.65 0.29 27.81
N PRO A 249 23.69 0.95 28.99
CA PRO A 249 24.42 2.20 29.18
C PRO A 249 25.84 2.00 29.74
N GLY A 250 26.77 2.83 29.24
CA GLY A 250 27.86 3.41 30.03
C GLY A 250 29.23 2.74 29.96
N SER A 251 30.22 3.48 29.44
CA SER A 251 31.47 3.79 30.17
C SER A 251 32.25 4.88 29.44
N SER A 252 32.50 5.97 30.17
CA SER A 252 33.51 6.99 29.89
C SER A 252 34.92 6.40 29.88
N GLY A 253 35.79 6.93 29.01
CA GLY A 253 37.22 6.68 28.99
C GLY A 253 37.86 7.59 27.97
N ASP A 254 38.49 8.67 28.45
CA ASP A 254 39.35 9.56 27.70
C ASP A 254 40.51 8.80 27.05
N ASP A 255 40.96 9.22 25.86
CA ASP A 255 42.39 9.39 25.61
C ASP A 255 42.69 10.16 24.30
N GLU A 256 43.73 10.98 24.44
CA GLU A 256 44.32 11.96 23.56
C GLU A 256 45.13 11.35 22.39
N ALA A 257 45.28 12.10 21.29
CA ALA A 257 46.57 12.43 20.64
C ALA A 257 46.61 12.41 19.07
N ALA A 258 46.88 13.62 18.56
CA ALA A 258 47.93 13.97 17.59
C ALA A 258 47.97 13.42 16.14
N ALA A 259 47.61 14.33 15.22
CA ALA A 259 48.39 14.85 14.08
C ALA A 259 49.42 13.96 13.35
N ALA A 260 49.29 13.91 12.01
CA ALA A 260 50.35 14.34 11.09
C ALA A 260 49.86 14.41 9.63
N ALA A 261 50.01 15.60 9.03
CA ALA A 261 49.91 15.83 7.60
C ALA A 261 51.19 15.36 6.87
N ARG A 262 51.04 14.82 5.65
CA ARG A 262 52.09 14.88 4.61
C ARG A 262 51.48 14.99 3.22
N SER A 263 51.78 16.12 2.57
CA SER A 263 51.69 16.40 1.14
C SER A 263 52.96 15.90 0.43
N VAL A 264 52.84 15.27 -0.75
CA VAL A 264 53.83 15.38 -1.85
C VAL A 264 53.14 15.17 -3.22
N ALA A 265 53.13 16.26 -3.99
CA ALA A 265 53.29 16.47 -5.44
C ALA A 265 52.91 15.43 -6.52
N ASP A 266 52.14 15.93 -7.50
CA ASP A 266 51.99 15.52 -8.92
C ASP A 266 53.32 15.59 -9.72
N PRO A 267 53.44 14.91 -10.89
CA PRO A 267 53.29 15.60 -12.19
C PRO A 267 52.73 14.68 -13.33
N PRO A 268 52.66 15.09 -14.63
CA PRO A 268 51.37 15.38 -15.27
C PRO A 268 51.12 14.63 -16.60
N GLY A 269 49.88 14.66 -17.09
CA GLY A 269 49.60 14.61 -18.53
C GLY A 269 48.47 13.68 -18.98
N ALA A 270 47.31 14.27 -19.30
CA ALA A 270 46.56 14.02 -20.54
C ALA A 270 45.17 14.70 -20.48
N GLN A 271 45.13 15.94 -20.98
CA GLN A 271 44.07 16.53 -21.81
C GLN A 271 42.60 16.18 -21.48
N SER A 272 41.97 17.07 -20.71
CA SER A 272 40.52 17.26 -20.66
C SER A 272 40.01 17.82 -22.00
N GLN A 273 39.22 17.05 -22.73
CA GLN A 273 38.33 17.57 -23.77
C GLN A 273 37.09 18.16 -23.09
N ARG A 274 37.10 19.49 -23.00
CA ARG A 274 35.97 20.30 -22.56
C ARG A 274 35.06 20.50 -23.77
N GLU A 275 34.07 19.63 -23.95
CA GLU A 275 32.98 19.89 -24.89
C GLU A 275 32.10 21.01 -24.32
N GLY A 276 32.42 22.24 -24.74
CA GLY A 276 31.54 23.38 -24.61
C GLY A 276 30.31 23.18 -25.50
N ARG A 277 29.20 22.73 -24.91
CA ARG A 277 27.90 22.80 -25.57
C ARG A 277 27.47 24.26 -25.57
N THR A 278 27.60 24.91 -26.72
CA THR A 278 26.91 26.16 -27.01
C THR A 278 25.41 25.87 -26.99
N ASP A 279 24.76 26.12 -25.86
CA ASP A 279 23.30 26.11 -25.80
C ASP A 279 22.80 27.22 -26.72
N VAL A 280 22.23 26.81 -27.87
CA VAL A 280 21.39 27.67 -28.69
C VAL A 280 20.11 27.95 -27.88
N PRO A 281 19.82 29.19 -27.48
CA PRO A 281 18.60 29.51 -26.76
C PRO A 281 17.46 29.60 -27.78
N GLY A 282 16.79 28.47 -28.06
CA GLY A 282 15.83 28.46 -29.15
C GLY A 282 15.10 27.16 -29.44
N SER A 283 14.69 26.40 -28.42
CA SER A 283 13.51 25.52 -28.54
C SER A 283 12.98 25.16 -27.15
N ARG A 284 12.43 26.13 -26.43
CA ARG A 284 11.48 25.80 -25.36
C ARG A 284 10.28 25.18 -26.06
N GLN A 285 10.24 23.84 -26.15
CA GLN A 285 8.99 23.14 -26.38
C GLN A 285 7.97 23.73 -25.39
N PRO A 286 6.76 24.10 -25.84
CA PRO A 286 5.75 24.60 -24.93
C PRO A 286 5.62 23.56 -23.81
N ALA A 287 5.79 24.00 -22.57
CA ALA A 287 5.70 23.10 -21.43
C ALA A 287 4.32 22.44 -21.52
N GLY A 288 4.29 21.12 -21.79
CA GLY A 288 3.05 20.35 -21.85
C GLY A 288 2.25 20.49 -20.54
N PRO A 289 1.05 19.92 -20.41
CA PRO A 289 0.30 20.03 -19.15
C PRO A 289 1.15 19.61 -17.94
N PRO A 290 0.85 20.12 -16.72
CA PRO A 290 1.53 19.70 -15.50
C PRO A 290 1.54 18.17 -15.38
N PRO A 291 2.68 17.53 -15.02
CA PRO A 291 2.75 16.08 -14.92
C PRO A 291 1.63 15.47 -14.07
N LEU A 292 1.29 16.08 -12.93
CA LEU A 292 0.25 15.58 -12.01
C LEU A 292 -1.14 15.45 -12.65
N ARG A 293 -1.41 16.16 -13.78
CA ARG A 293 -2.65 15.93 -14.54
C ARG A 293 -2.77 14.52 -15.10
N SER A 294 -1.71 13.74 -15.09
CA SER A 294 -1.76 12.33 -15.43
C SER A 294 -2.67 11.53 -14.49
N ILE A 295 -2.88 11.99 -13.25
CA ILE A 295 -3.85 11.38 -12.30
C ILE A 295 -5.27 11.38 -12.88
N LEU A 296 -5.64 12.40 -13.66
CA LEU A 296 -6.94 12.47 -14.34
C LEU A 296 -7.15 11.29 -15.30
N HIS A 297 -6.08 10.70 -15.84
CA HIS A 297 -6.19 9.51 -16.68
C HIS A 297 -6.59 8.28 -15.86
N TYR A 298 -6.09 8.16 -14.62
CA TYR A 298 -6.48 7.11 -13.68
C TYR A 298 -7.94 7.31 -13.25
N HIS A 299 -8.31 8.52 -12.83
CA HIS A 299 -9.68 8.85 -12.41
C HIS A 299 -10.69 8.58 -13.54
N ALA A 300 -10.40 9.04 -14.75
CA ALA A 300 -11.26 8.79 -15.90
C ALA A 300 -11.36 7.30 -16.24
N ALA A 301 -10.32 6.50 -16.02
CA ALA A 301 -10.36 5.06 -16.22
C ALA A 301 -11.21 4.36 -15.14
N ILE A 302 -11.01 4.71 -13.87
CA ILE A 302 -11.75 4.17 -12.73
C ILE A 302 -13.25 4.49 -12.84
N ARG A 303 -13.61 5.77 -13.09
CA ARG A 303 -15.01 6.18 -13.30
C ARG A 303 -15.69 5.35 -14.40
N ALA A 304 -15.06 5.24 -15.57
CA ALA A 304 -15.61 4.46 -16.67
C ALA A 304 -15.71 2.95 -16.35
N ALA A 305 -14.77 2.41 -15.56
CA ALA A 305 -14.83 1.02 -15.14
C ALA A 305 -15.97 0.75 -14.15
N LEU A 306 -16.20 1.66 -13.20
CA LEU A 306 -17.31 1.60 -12.23
C LEU A 306 -18.66 1.78 -12.91
N GLU A 307 -18.80 2.77 -13.80
CA GLU A 307 -20.01 2.97 -14.61
C GLU A 307 -20.33 1.73 -15.46
N GLY A 308 -19.31 1.17 -16.12
CA GLY A 308 -19.47 -0.04 -16.90
C GLY A 308 -19.78 -1.27 -16.03
N PHE A 309 -19.25 -1.35 -14.80
CA PHE A 309 -19.59 -2.40 -13.86
C PHE A 309 -21.06 -2.30 -13.43
N ALA A 310 -21.54 -1.10 -13.11
CA ALA A 310 -22.95 -0.86 -12.78
C ALA A 310 -23.87 -1.17 -13.96
N ALA A 311 -23.45 -0.87 -15.19
CA ALA A 311 -24.17 -1.27 -16.40
C ALA A 311 -24.26 -2.79 -16.57
N ASP A 312 -23.16 -3.51 -16.35
CA ASP A 312 -23.13 -4.98 -16.40
C ASP A 312 -24.00 -5.59 -15.29
N ALA A 313 -23.96 -5.04 -14.07
CA ALA A 313 -24.82 -5.46 -12.96
C ALA A 313 -26.30 -5.31 -13.31
N ARG A 314 -26.69 -4.19 -13.93
CA ARG A 314 -28.06 -3.97 -14.45
C ARG A 314 -28.43 -4.97 -15.53
N ALA A 315 -27.51 -5.28 -16.44
CA ALA A 315 -27.73 -6.26 -17.50
C ALA A 315 -27.94 -7.67 -16.92
N VAL A 316 -27.14 -8.08 -15.94
CA VAL A 316 -27.29 -9.37 -15.23
C VAL A 316 -28.58 -9.44 -14.44
N ALA A 317 -28.96 -8.36 -13.75
CA ALA A 317 -30.22 -8.29 -13.00
C ALA A 317 -31.46 -8.35 -13.90
N SER A 318 -31.36 -7.81 -15.12
CA SER A 318 -32.47 -7.72 -16.08
C SER A 318 -32.54 -8.90 -17.06
N ALA A 319 -31.64 -9.87 -16.94
CA ALA A 319 -31.56 -11.00 -17.87
C ALA A 319 -32.81 -11.90 -17.82
N PRO A 320 -33.37 -12.32 -18.97
CA PRO A 320 -34.49 -13.26 -19.00
C PRO A 320 -34.08 -14.60 -18.36
N GLY A 321 -34.78 -15.03 -17.32
CA GLY A 321 -34.44 -16.25 -16.56
C GLY A 321 -33.56 -16.02 -15.33
N GLY A 322 -33.21 -14.77 -15.03
CA GLY A 322 -32.41 -14.39 -13.86
C GLY A 322 -30.89 -14.37 -14.13
N PRO A 323 -30.07 -14.13 -13.10
CA PRO A 323 -28.63 -13.99 -13.23
C PRO A 323 -27.97 -15.27 -13.76
N ASP A 324 -27.32 -15.17 -14.92
CA ASP A 324 -26.54 -16.27 -15.50
C ASP A 324 -25.21 -16.48 -14.75
N PRO A 325 -24.85 -17.72 -14.32
CA PRO A 325 -23.64 -17.93 -13.53
C PRO A 325 -22.32 -17.48 -14.19
N PRO A 326 -22.06 -17.75 -15.49
CA PRO A 326 -20.91 -17.18 -16.20
C PRO A 326 -20.85 -15.64 -16.17
N ALA A 327 -21.98 -14.96 -16.40
CA ALA A 327 -22.03 -13.50 -16.36
C ALA A 327 -21.71 -12.96 -14.96
N LEU A 328 -22.18 -13.65 -13.92
CA LEU A 328 -21.88 -13.29 -12.54
C LEU A 328 -20.43 -13.58 -12.15
N ALA A 329 -19.84 -14.67 -12.64
CA ALA A 329 -18.41 -14.95 -12.48
C ALA A 329 -17.56 -13.86 -13.14
N ALA A 330 -17.94 -13.39 -14.34
CA ALA A 330 -17.27 -12.27 -15.00
C ALA A 330 -17.39 -10.96 -14.20
N LEU A 331 -18.56 -10.68 -13.61
CA LEU A 331 -18.75 -9.55 -12.70
C LEU A 331 -17.84 -9.65 -11.46
N LEU A 332 -17.73 -10.83 -10.84
CA LEU A 332 -16.83 -11.04 -9.70
C LEU A 332 -15.36 -10.76 -10.05
N VAL A 333 -14.89 -11.25 -11.20
CA VAL A 333 -13.52 -10.97 -11.68
C VAL A 333 -13.32 -9.47 -11.91
N ARG A 334 -14.32 -8.79 -12.46
CA ARG A 334 -14.27 -7.34 -12.71
C ARG A 334 -14.30 -6.55 -11.39
N HIS A 335 -15.14 -6.93 -10.43
CA HIS A 335 -15.19 -6.34 -9.09
C HIS A 335 -13.83 -6.43 -8.40
N ARG A 336 -13.22 -7.62 -8.35
CA ARG A 336 -11.90 -7.82 -7.74
C ARG A 336 -10.84 -6.91 -8.33
N PHE A 337 -10.82 -6.78 -9.66
CA PHE A 337 -9.89 -5.88 -10.34
C PHE A 337 -10.11 -4.41 -9.97
N ILE A 338 -11.36 -3.92 -10.06
CA ILE A 338 -11.68 -2.52 -9.76
C ILE A 338 -11.41 -2.21 -8.29
N ARG A 339 -11.80 -3.11 -7.38
CA ARG A 339 -11.52 -3.02 -5.95
C ARG A 339 -10.02 -2.88 -5.70
N ALA A 340 -9.19 -3.73 -6.30
CA ALA A 340 -7.74 -3.65 -6.14
C ALA A 340 -7.17 -2.32 -6.65
N VAL A 341 -7.61 -1.85 -7.83
CA VAL A 341 -7.17 -0.55 -8.37
C VAL A 341 -7.54 0.60 -7.43
N CYS A 342 -8.79 0.65 -6.95
CA CYS A 342 -9.23 1.71 -6.04
C CYS A 342 -8.50 1.63 -4.70
N ALA A 343 -8.35 0.44 -4.11
CA ALA A 343 -7.67 0.27 -2.83
C ALA A 343 -6.23 0.79 -2.87
N PHE A 344 -5.45 0.46 -3.92
CA PHE A 344 -4.09 0.97 -4.06
C PHE A 344 -4.03 2.45 -4.47
N HIS A 345 -5.04 2.96 -5.16
CA HIS A 345 -5.13 4.39 -5.48
C HIS A 345 -5.35 5.23 -4.21
N SER A 346 -6.34 4.86 -3.40
CA SER A 346 -6.62 5.50 -2.10
C SER A 346 -5.45 5.35 -1.13
N ALA A 347 -4.80 4.19 -1.09
CA ALA A 347 -3.58 4.00 -0.29
C ALA A 347 -2.44 4.90 -0.77
N ALA A 348 -2.25 5.05 -2.09
CA ALA A 348 -1.25 5.97 -2.63
C ALA A 348 -1.57 7.43 -2.29
N GLU A 349 -2.85 7.81 -2.23
CA GLU A 349 -3.25 9.14 -1.77
C GLU A 349 -2.89 9.38 -0.31
N ASP A 350 -3.25 8.43 0.56
CA ASP A 350 -2.98 8.50 2.00
C ASP A 350 -1.50 8.47 2.35
N GLU A 351 -0.69 7.69 1.63
CA GLU A 351 0.72 7.47 1.96
C GLU A 351 1.67 8.38 1.19
N VAL A 352 1.30 8.82 -0.02
CA VAL A 352 2.18 9.61 -0.90
C VAL A 352 1.66 11.03 -1.06
N VAL A 353 0.40 11.19 -1.45
CA VAL A 353 -0.13 12.48 -1.93
C VAL A 353 -0.43 13.43 -0.77
N PHE A 354 -1.23 13.01 0.21
CA PHE A 354 -1.60 13.86 1.35
C PHE A 354 -0.41 14.22 2.25
N PRO A 355 0.53 13.30 2.55
CA PRO A 355 1.73 13.66 3.30
C PRO A 355 2.60 14.67 2.55
N ALA A 356 2.71 14.55 1.22
CA ALA A 356 3.42 15.55 0.41
C ALA A 356 2.74 16.92 0.47
N LEU A 357 1.42 16.97 0.36
CA LEU A 357 0.65 18.21 0.47
C LEU A 357 0.82 18.86 1.86
N ALA A 358 0.77 18.06 2.92
CA ALA A 358 0.97 18.54 4.29
C ALA A 358 2.36 19.18 4.49
N ARG A 359 3.43 18.52 4.00
CA ARG A 359 4.80 19.07 4.05
C ARG A 359 4.94 20.38 3.28
N LEU A 360 4.27 20.50 2.13
CA LEU A 360 4.29 21.74 1.34
C LEU A 360 3.56 22.88 2.06
N HIS A 361 2.44 22.60 2.74
CA HIS A 361 1.71 23.60 3.52
C HIS A 361 2.49 24.09 4.75
N THR A 362 3.17 23.21 5.48
CA THR A 362 4.01 23.61 6.63
C THR A 362 5.17 24.49 6.18
N SER A 363 5.84 24.12 5.08
CA SER A 363 6.97 24.91 4.53
C SER A 363 6.58 26.32 4.09
N GLN A 364 5.33 26.54 3.65
CA GLN A 364 4.85 27.88 3.30
C GLN A 364 4.48 28.74 4.52
N GLN A 365 4.07 28.12 5.63
CA GLN A 365 3.76 28.85 6.87
C GLN A 365 5.03 29.31 7.59
N GLU A 366 6.11 28.54 7.52
CA GLU A 366 7.40 28.90 8.13
C GLU A 366 8.24 29.88 7.26
N GLY A 367 7.90 30.04 5.97
CA GLY A 367 8.57 30.94 5.02
C GLY A 367 7.99 32.37 4.91
N GLY A 368 7.00 32.74 5.72
CA GLY A 368 6.48 34.12 5.79
C GLY A 368 7.45 35.06 6.54
N PRO A 369 7.47 36.38 6.26
CA PRO A 369 8.40 37.29 6.91
C PRO A 369 8.18 37.23 8.43
N ALA A 370 9.24 36.95 9.17
CA ALA A 370 9.24 36.90 10.63
C ALA A 370 8.64 38.19 11.20
N GLY A 371 7.38 38.12 11.64
CA GLY A 371 6.82 39.08 12.58
C GLY A 371 7.51 38.87 13.91
N GLU A 372 8.16 39.91 14.42
CA GLU A 372 8.85 39.92 15.69
C GLU A 372 7.97 39.33 16.82
N PRO A 373 8.48 38.38 17.64
CA PRO A 373 7.77 37.97 18.84
C PRO A 373 7.91 39.08 19.88
N GLY A 374 6.84 39.86 20.03
CA GLY A 374 6.65 40.79 21.14
C GLY A 374 6.72 40.06 22.47
N ALA A 375 7.66 40.47 23.31
CA ALA A 375 7.89 39.95 24.63
C ALA A 375 6.66 40.14 25.54
N ALA A 376 6.19 39.05 26.15
CA ALA A 376 5.43 39.10 27.38
C ALA A 376 5.77 37.86 28.22
N ALA A 377 6.78 38.04 29.07
CA ALA A 377 7.05 37.16 30.20
C ALA A 377 5.93 37.32 31.24
N GLY A 378 5.49 36.21 31.83
CA GLY A 378 4.52 36.24 32.93
C GLY A 378 4.03 34.85 33.32
N ASP A 379 4.92 34.03 33.89
CA ASP A 379 4.52 33.05 34.92
C ASP A 379 4.13 33.85 36.18
N PRO A 380 3.14 33.46 37.00
CA PRO A 380 3.40 32.32 37.89
C PRO A 380 2.18 31.44 38.28
N CYS A 381 2.53 30.21 38.60
CA CYS A 381 1.84 29.27 39.49
C CYS A 381 1.34 29.91 40.81
N ALA A 382 0.05 29.69 41.16
CA ALA A 382 -0.44 29.39 42.52
C ALA A 382 -1.98 29.13 42.56
N SER A 383 -2.37 27.96 43.03
CA SER A 383 -3.64 27.71 43.77
C SER A 383 -3.36 27.87 45.27
N PRO A 384 -4.33 28.10 46.20
CA PRO A 384 -5.60 27.36 46.30
C PRO A 384 -6.83 28.07 46.93
N SER A 385 -7.94 27.30 46.99
CA SER A 385 -9.03 27.30 47.98
C SER A 385 -10.38 27.97 47.67
N ARG A 386 -11.36 27.08 47.43
CA ARG A 386 -12.68 26.95 48.09
C ARG A 386 -13.46 28.23 48.47
N ALA A 387 -14.60 28.43 47.80
CA ALA A 387 -15.92 28.55 48.44
C ALA A 387 -17.06 28.52 47.39
N SER A 388 -18.00 27.59 47.55
CA SER A 388 -19.40 27.70 47.11
C SER A 388 -20.24 28.03 48.37
N PRO A 389 -21.57 28.23 48.35
CA PRO A 389 -22.52 28.17 47.23
C PRO A 389 -23.58 29.30 47.21
N GLY A 390 -24.45 29.31 46.20
CA GLY A 390 -25.84 29.77 46.39
C GLY A 390 -26.46 30.55 45.22
N GLY A 391 -27.60 30.03 44.73
CA GLY A 391 -28.73 30.89 44.36
C GLY A 391 -29.11 30.99 42.87
N ASP A 392 -29.92 30.04 42.42
CA ASP A 392 -31.20 30.24 41.72
C ASP A 392 -31.35 31.25 40.56
N ARG A 393 -31.62 30.69 39.36
CA ARG A 393 -32.49 31.23 38.28
C ARG A 393 -33.96 31.32 38.78
N PRO A 394 -34.98 31.93 38.08
CA PRO A 394 -35.11 32.13 36.63
C PRO A 394 -35.90 33.39 36.16
N GLY A 395 -36.13 33.51 34.84
CA GLY A 395 -37.22 34.30 34.22
C GLY A 395 -36.70 35.42 33.30
N ALA A 396 -36.60 35.26 31.98
CA ALA A 396 -37.67 35.25 30.95
C ALA A 396 -38.14 36.66 30.50
N ALA A 397 -38.04 36.83 29.17
CA ALA A 397 -38.93 37.57 28.27
C ALA A 397 -38.61 39.05 27.88
N SER A 398 -38.47 39.18 26.56
CA SER A 398 -39.05 40.20 25.68
C SER A 398 -38.29 41.50 25.37
N ALA A 399 -37.90 41.58 24.10
CA ALA A 399 -37.67 42.79 23.30
C ALA A 399 -39.00 43.57 23.09
N PRO A 400 -39.01 44.81 22.55
CA PRO A 400 -38.54 45.14 21.18
C PRO A 400 -37.73 46.45 21.05
N GLY A 401 -37.11 46.65 19.88
CA GLY A 401 -36.30 47.83 19.49
C GLY A 401 -37.11 49.13 19.27
N PRO A 402 -36.50 50.20 18.71
CA PRO A 402 -36.08 50.18 17.29
C PRO A 402 -34.85 51.06 16.89
N ALA A 403 -34.50 50.92 15.60
CA ALA A 403 -33.98 51.93 14.66
C ALA A 403 -32.49 52.33 14.63
N ALA A 404 -31.79 51.72 13.66
CA ALA A 404 -31.03 52.32 12.56
C ALA A 404 -30.08 53.52 12.80
N ALA A 405 -28.79 53.29 12.59
CA ALA A 405 -27.88 54.26 11.99
C ALA A 405 -26.85 53.57 11.08
N ASP A 406 -26.77 54.14 9.89
CA ASP A 406 -26.04 53.81 8.68
C ASP A 406 -24.53 54.09 8.80
N THR A 407 -23.66 53.12 8.49
CA THR A 407 -22.25 53.37 8.11
C THR A 407 -21.76 52.30 7.13
N GLY A 408 -21.23 52.75 5.99
CA GLY A 408 -20.83 51.94 4.84
C GLY A 408 -19.56 51.08 5.01
N PRO A 409 -19.23 50.23 4.02
CA PRO A 409 -18.27 49.15 4.19
C PRO A 409 -16.81 49.60 3.96
N SER A 410 -15.93 49.26 4.90
CA SER A 410 -14.47 49.21 4.71
C SER A 410 -14.07 47.94 3.96
N PRO A 411 -12.94 47.95 3.21
CA PRO A 411 -12.62 46.89 2.26
C PRO A 411 -12.17 45.61 2.99
N GLN A 412 -12.82 44.49 2.65
CA GLN A 412 -12.54 43.16 3.17
C GLN A 412 -11.10 42.74 2.82
N ALA A 413 -10.30 42.51 3.87
CA ALA A 413 -9.11 41.69 3.78
C ALA A 413 -9.52 40.30 3.27
N ARG A 414 -8.88 39.84 2.20
CA ARG A 414 -9.08 38.50 1.65
C ARG A 414 -8.61 37.48 2.68
N HIS A 415 -9.53 36.94 3.47
CA HIS A 415 -9.27 35.74 4.24
C HIS A 415 -9.10 34.58 3.25
N SER A 416 -7.88 34.04 3.17
CA SER A 416 -7.65 32.72 2.61
C SER A 416 -8.60 31.74 3.31
N PRO A 417 -9.26 30.83 2.57
CA PRO A 417 -10.08 29.81 3.21
C PRO A 417 -9.17 28.97 4.14
N PRO A 418 -9.69 28.53 5.30
CA PRO A 418 -8.95 27.59 6.14
C PRO A 418 -8.60 26.35 5.30
N PRO A 419 -7.46 25.69 5.58
CA PRO A 419 -7.14 24.43 4.95
C PRO A 419 -8.31 23.46 5.18
N PRO A 420 -8.66 22.62 4.19
CA PRO A 420 -9.68 21.59 4.41
C PRO A 420 -9.26 20.74 5.61
N PRO A 421 -10.22 20.28 6.44
CA PRO A 421 -9.91 19.36 7.51
C PRO A 421 -9.18 18.14 6.95
N HIS A 422 -8.31 17.54 7.76
CA HIS A 422 -7.58 16.30 7.46
C HIS A 422 -8.51 15.06 7.35
N ASP A 423 -9.71 15.21 6.79
CA ASP A 423 -10.76 14.19 6.66
C ASP A 423 -10.60 13.31 5.41
N GLY A 424 -9.55 13.48 4.61
CA GLY A 424 -9.32 12.67 3.40
C GLY A 424 -9.32 11.16 3.67
N CYS A 425 -8.75 10.75 4.81
CA CYS A 425 -8.62 9.35 5.19
C CYS A 425 -9.96 8.73 5.70
N ALA A 426 -10.89 9.54 6.21
CA ALA A 426 -12.20 9.06 6.66
C ALA A 426 -13.09 8.62 5.48
N GLY A 427 -12.93 9.24 4.31
CA GLY A 427 -13.66 8.89 3.08
C GLY A 427 -13.25 7.53 2.50
N HIS A 428 -11.96 7.22 2.50
CA HIS A 428 -11.42 5.96 1.96
C HIS A 428 -11.91 4.72 2.73
N GLY A 429 -12.07 4.83 4.05
CA GLY A 429 -12.64 3.74 4.86
C GLY A 429 -14.08 3.42 4.45
N GLU A 430 -14.91 4.43 4.19
CA GLU A 430 -16.28 4.19 3.71
C GLU A 430 -16.32 3.59 2.30
N GLU A 431 -15.36 3.90 1.44
CA GLU A 431 -15.25 3.32 0.10
C GLU A 431 -14.93 1.84 0.14
N ALA A 432 -13.98 1.44 1.00
CA ALA A 432 -13.67 0.04 1.25
C ALA A 432 -14.92 -0.75 1.68
N LEU A 433 -15.69 -0.21 2.63
CA LEU A 433 -16.94 -0.80 3.09
C LEU A 433 -18.00 -0.93 1.97
N ARG A 434 -18.08 0.03 1.05
CA ARG A 434 -18.97 -0.07 -0.13
C ARG A 434 -18.53 -1.19 -1.06
N PHE A 435 -17.23 -1.38 -1.27
CA PHE A 435 -16.70 -2.52 -2.04
C PHE A 435 -16.96 -3.87 -1.36
N ASP A 436 -16.90 -3.94 -0.02
CA ASP A 436 -17.23 -5.14 0.77
C ASP A 436 -18.71 -5.49 0.66
N GLU A 437 -19.59 -4.50 0.81
CA GLU A 437 -21.03 -4.69 0.65
C GLU A 437 -21.37 -5.18 -0.76
N LEU A 438 -20.71 -4.62 -1.78
CA LEU A 438 -20.87 -5.08 -3.16
C LEU A 438 -20.42 -6.53 -3.36
N GLN A 439 -19.31 -6.93 -2.74
CA GLN A 439 -18.82 -8.33 -2.76
C GLN A 439 -19.84 -9.28 -2.11
N ARG A 440 -20.36 -8.89 -0.93
CA ARG A 440 -21.39 -9.63 -0.20
C ARG A 440 -22.64 -9.85 -1.06
N LEU A 441 -23.14 -8.80 -1.69
CA LEU A 441 -24.31 -8.84 -2.58
C LEU A 441 -24.07 -9.71 -3.81
N LEU A 442 -22.89 -9.66 -4.44
CA LEU A 442 -22.53 -10.56 -5.54
C LEU A 442 -22.59 -12.04 -5.10
N GLY A 443 -22.08 -12.33 -3.89
CA GLY A 443 -22.16 -13.67 -3.29
C GLY A 443 -23.59 -14.14 -3.04
N GLU A 444 -24.45 -13.25 -2.53
CA GLU A 444 -25.87 -13.53 -2.32
C GLU A 444 -26.60 -13.82 -3.64
N VAL A 445 -26.39 -12.98 -4.65
CA VAL A 445 -26.97 -13.18 -5.99
C VAL A 445 -26.49 -14.50 -6.59
N ALA A 446 -25.21 -14.83 -6.47
CA ALA A 446 -24.64 -16.10 -6.96
C ALA A 446 -25.26 -17.30 -6.26
N SER A 447 -25.48 -17.16 -4.95
CA SER A 447 -26.08 -18.21 -4.16
C SER A 447 -27.57 -18.38 -4.44
N CYS A 448 -28.30 -17.29 -4.66
CA CYS A 448 -29.71 -17.30 -5.06
C CYS A 448 -29.90 -17.89 -6.45
N ALA A 449 -29.03 -17.57 -7.41
CA ALA A 449 -29.04 -18.12 -8.76
C ALA A 449 -28.83 -19.64 -8.74
N ARG A 450 -27.84 -20.13 -7.97
CA ARG A 450 -27.60 -21.57 -7.80
C ARG A 450 -28.76 -22.31 -7.14
N ARG A 451 -29.38 -21.72 -6.13
CA ARG A 451 -30.47 -22.34 -5.33
C ARG A 451 -31.88 -22.05 -5.86
N ARG A 452 -32.04 -21.25 -6.92
CA ARG A 452 -33.34 -20.77 -7.45
C ARG A 452 -34.23 -20.18 -6.35
N CYS A 453 -33.68 -19.24 -5.59
CA CYS A 453 -34.38 -18.61 -4.47
C CYS A 453 -35.42 -17.58 -4.94
N SER A 454 -36.56 -17.50 -4.26
CA SER A 454 -37.59 -16.46 -4.50
C SER A 454 -37.11 -15.04 -4.26
N ARG A 455 -36.03 -14.86 -3.46
CA ARG A 455 -35.42 -13.55 -3.17
C ARG A 455 -34.43 -13.06 -4.24
N SER A 456 -34.23 -13.81 -5.33
CA SER A 456 -33.25 -13.47 -6.37
C SER A 456 -33.46 -12.07 -6.97
N GLY A 457 -34.73 -11.63 -7.12
CA GLY A 457 -35.04 -10.30 -7.64
C GLY A 457 -34.63 -9.17 -6.69
N ILE A 458 -34.84 -9.35 -5.38
CA ILE A 458 -34.46 -8.36 -4.35
C ILE A 458 -32.94 -8.24 -4.28
N ALA A 459 -32.23 -9.37 -4.16
CA ALA A 459 -30.77 -9.37 -4.11
C ALA A 459 -30.13 -8.74 -5.37
N SER A 460 -30.75 -8.96 -6.55
CA SER A 460 -30.28 -8.34 -7.80
C SER A 460 -30.55 -6.84 -7.84
N ALA A 461 -31.67 -6.37 -7.29
CA ALA A 461 -31.96 -4.93 -7.17
C ALA A 461 -31.01 -4.24 -6.19
N ASP A 462 -30.74 -4.88 -5.04
CA ASP A 462 -29.78 -4.38 -4.05
C ASP A 462 -28.36 -4.32 -4.62
N LEU A 463 -27.95 -5.34 -5.39
CA LEU A 463 -26.67 -5.35 -6.11
C LEU A 463 -26.54 -4.16 -7.06
N VAL A 464 -27.58 -3.90 -7.86
CA VAL A 464 -27.61 -2.76 -8.80
C VAL A 464 -27.54 -1.44 -8.06
N ALA A 465 -28.35 -1.26 -7.02
CA ALA A 465 -28.37 -0.03 -6.22
C ALA A 465 -27.01 0.22 -5.56
N SER A 466 -26.36 -0.82 -5.02
CA SER A 466 -25.02 -0.74 -4.44
C SER A 466 -23.96 -0.39 -5.48
N ALA A 467 -24.02 -0.98 -6.67
CA ALA A 467 -23.11 -0.67 -7.78
C ALA A 467 -23.24 0.78 -8.26
N ASP A 468 -24.46 1.29 -8.43
CA ASP A 468 -24.72 2.68 -8.82
C ASP A 468 -24.27 3.66 -7.72
N ALA A 469 -24.54 3.33 -6.44
CA ALA A 469 -24.12 4.15 -5.30
C ALA A 469 -22.60 4.21 -5.16
N LEU A 470 -21.89 3.09 -5.34
CA LEU A 470 -20.43 3.05 -5.34
C LEU A 470 -19.86 3.89 -6.47
N ALA A 471 -20.39 3.75 -7.69
CA ALA A 471 -19.93 4.55 -8.84
C ALA A 471 -20.12 6.05 -8.59
N ALA A 472 -21.27 6.46 -8.04
CA ALA A 472 -21.54 7.86 -7.71
C ALA A 472 -20.64 8.39 -6.57
N ALA A 473 -20.42 7.59 -5.53
CA ALA A 473 -19.55 7.96 -4.40
C ALA A 473 -18.10 8.17 -4.86
N MET A 474 -17.52 7.21 -5.58
CA MET A 474 -16.16 7.31 -6.12
C MET A 474 -16.01 8.47 -7.11
N ALA A 475 -17.02 8.72 -7.96
CA ALA A 475 -17.00 9.87 -8.86
C ALA A 475 -16.99 11.20 -8.08
N GLY A 476 -17.82 11.32 -7.03
CA GLY A 476 -17.85 12.49 -6.16
C GLY A 476 -16.54 12.69 -5.38
N HIS A 477 -15.92 11.60 -4.92
CA HIS A 477 -14.58 11.62 -4.32
C HIS A 477 -13.58 12.24 -5.29
N MET A 478 -13.41 11.62 -6.47
CA MET A 478 -12.43 12.05 -7.45
C MET A 478 -12.67 13.50 -7.91
N GLU A 479 -13.93 13.94 -8.02
CA GLU A 479 -14.26 15.35 -8.29
C GLU A 479 -13.85 16.31 -7.17
N ALA A 480 -13.86 15.86 -5.91
CA ALA A 480 -13.38 16.66 -4.79
C ALA A 480 -11.86 16.81 -4.86
N GLU A 481 -11.13 15.73 -5.15
CA GLU A 481 -9.68 15.76 -5.32
C GLU A 481 -9.23 16.60 -6.51
N GLU A 482 -9.92 16.45 -7.64
CA GLU A 482 -9.65 17.21 -8.87
C GLU A 482 -9.86 18.71 -8.69
N ARG A 483 -10.76 19.12 -7.79
CA ARG A 483 -11.04 20.53 -7.48
C ARG A 483 -10.20 21.08 -6.34
N GLY A 484 -9.80 20.25 -5.38
CA GLY A 484 -9.10 20.67 -4.17
C GLY A 484 -7.62 20.31 -4.17
N VAL A 485 -7.33 19.01 -4.22
CA VAL A 485 -6.01 18.42 -4.00
C VAL A 485 -5.08 18.66 -5.19
N LEU A 486 -5.52 18.32 -6.41
CA LEU A 486 -4.68 18.43 -7.61
C LEU A 486 -4.26 19.88 -7.90
N PRO A 487 -5.15 20.89 -7.88
CA PRO A 487 -4.74 22.28 -8.11
C PRO A 487 -3.78 22.81 -7.04
N ALA A 488 -3.95 22.38 -5.78
CA ALA A 488 -3.04 22.75 -4.70
C ALA A 488 -1.64 22.19 -4.96
N LEU A 489 -1.53 20.90 -5.30
CA LEU A 489 -0.26 20.28 -5.65
C LEU A 489 0.36 20.87 -6.91
N GLU A 490 -0.43 21.13 -7.97
CA GLU A 490 0.06 21.77 -9.20
C GLU A 490 0.71 23.14 -8.93
N ARG A 491 0.16 23.90 -7.98
CA ARG A 491 0.65 25.23 -7.58
C ARG A 491 1.88 25.15 -6.68
N LEU A 492 1.89 24.22 -5.73
CA LEU A 492 2.90 24.15 -4.69
C LEU A 492 4.11 23.30 -5.08
N CYS A 493 3.94 22.36 -6.01
CA CYS A 493 4.94 21.34 -6.34
C CYS A 493 5.58 21.62 -7.71
N PRO A 494 6.90 21.86 -7.79
CA PRO A 494 7.64 21.96 -9.04
C PRO A 494 7.52 20.70 -9.91
N ARG A 495 7.66 20.83 -11.24
CA ARG A 495 7.51 19.70 -12.19
C ARG A 495 8.35 18.46 -11.87
N PRO A 496 9.62 18.54 -11.44
CA PRO A 496 10.38 17.34 -11.06
C PRO A 496 9.74 16.58 -9.90
N GLU A 497 9.31 17.29 -8.86
CA GLU A 497 8.63 16.70 -7.70
C GLU A 497 7.26 16.14 -8.08
N GLN A 498 6.51 16.81 -8.97
CA GLN A 498 5.27 16.28 -9.53
C GLN A 498 5.47 14.91 -10.20
N ARG A 499 6.55 14.74 -10.95
CA ARG A 499 6.89 13.44 -11.57
C ARG A 499 7.31 12.41 -10.53
N ALA A 500 8.06 12.81 -9.52
CA ALA A 500 8.42 11.93 -8.42
C ALA A 500 7.18 11.42 -7.65
N LEU A 501 6.18 12.28 -7.44
CA LEU A 501 4.89 11.89 -6.84
C LEU A 501 4.15 10.88 -7.71
N LEU A 502 4.03 11.11 -9.02
CA LEU A 502 3.42 10.14 -9.94
C LEU A 502 4.13 8.79 -9.90
N TRP A 503 5.46 8.81 -9.88
CA TRP A 503 6.25 7.59 -9.81
C TRP A 503 6.07 6.86 -8.47
N ALA A 504 6.01 7.60 -7.36
CA ALA A 504 5.72 7.04 -6.05
C ALA A 504 4.32 6.39 -5.99
N MET A 505 3.30 7.00 -6.62
CA MET A 505 1.97 6.37 -6.75
C MET A 505 2.03 5.08 -7.57
N VAL A 506 2.85 5.02 -8.64
CA VAL A 506 3.08 3.77 -9.39
C VAL A 506 3.74 2.72 -8.49
N ARG A 507 4.75 3.11 -7.70
CA ARG A 507 5.45 2.19 -6.78
C ARG A 507 4.57 1.70 -5.61
N ALA A 508 3.52 2.43 -5.25
CA ALA A 508 2.55 2.00 -4.25
C ALA A 508 1.68 0.81 -4.71
N MET A 509 1.65 0.52 -6.02
CA MET A 509 0.95 -0.65 -6.56
C MET A 509 1.89 -1.88 -6.68
N PRO A 510 1.35 -3.10 -6.55
CA PRO A 510 2.08 -4.33 -6.84
C PRO A 510 2.27 -4.53 -8.36
N LEU A 511 3.37 -5.18 -8.76
CA LEU A 511 3.69 -5.44 -10.17
C LEU A 511 2.58 -6.21 -10.88
N ARG A 512 2.00 -7.21 -10.22
CA ARG A 512 0.92 -8.03 -10.77
C ARG A 512 -0.33 -7.21 -11.10
N LEU A 513 -0.58 -6.13 -10.35
CA LEU A 513 -1.65 -5.20 -10.67
C LEU A 513 -1.26 -4.26 -11.81
N LEU A 514 -0.04 -3.72 -11.77
CA LEU A 514 0.48 -2.80 -12.80
C LEU A 514 0.49 -3.42 -14.19
N GLU A 515 0.79 -4.70 -14.32
CA GLU A 515 0.73 -5.42 -15.59
C GLU A 515 -0.65 -5.31 -16.28
N ARG A 516 -1.71 -5.17 -15.50
CA ARG A 516 -3.07 -4.96 -15.99
C ARG A 516 -3.44 -3.48 -16.09
N VAL A 517 -3.01 -2.66 -15.12
CA VAL A 517 -3.34 -1.23 -15.05
C VAL A 517 -2.65 -0.42 -16.15
N MET A 518 -1.37 -0.69 -16.42
CA MET A 518 -0.58 0.05 -17.40
C MET A 518 -1.19 0.01 -18.81
N PRO A 519 -1.48 -1.16 -19.41
CA PRO A 519 -2.16 -1.22 -20.71
C PRO A 519 -3.61 -0.72 -20.64
N TRP A 520 -4.31 -0.93 -19.52
CA TRP A 520 -5.69 -0.47 -19.34
C TRP A 520 -5.83 1.06 -19.42
N ILE A 521 -4.89 1.80 -18.82
CA ILE A 521 -4.82 3.26 -18.93
C ILE A 521 -4.34 3.65 -20.33
N ALA A 522 -3.27 3.04 -20.82
CA ALA A 522 -2.68 3.36 -22.12
C ALA A 522 -3.68 3.25 -23.28
N ALA A 523 -4.58 2.27 -23.23
CA ALA A 523 -5.62 2.04 -24.23
C ALA A 523 -6.61 3.21 -24.38
N ARG A 524 -6.72 4.08 -23.37
CA ARG A 524 -7.64 5.23 -23.34
C ARG A 524 -6.98 6.54 -23.78
N LEU A 525 -5.66 6.54 -23.96
CA LEU A 525 -4.88 7.74 -24.26
C LEU A 525 -4.59 7.85 -25.76
N ALA A 526 -4.69 9.06 -26.30
CA ALA A 526 -4.18 9.33 -27.64
C ALA A 526 -2.65 9.07 -27.69
N PRO A 527 -2.07 8.68 -28.84
CA PRO A 527 -0.65 8.32 -28.92
C PRO A 527 0.32 9.40 -28.39
N ALA A 528 -0.01 10.68 -28.58
CA ALA A 528 0.80 11.78 -28.07
C ALA A 528 0.69 11.93 -26.53
N GLU A 529 -0.49 11.71 -25.97
CA GLU A 529 -0.72 11.75 -24.52
C GLU A 529 -0.05 10.57 -23.83
N ARG A 530 -0.18 9.38 -24.40
CA ARG A 530 0.50 8.16 -23.92
C ARG A 530 2.01 8.36 -23.86
N ARG A 531 2.63 8.84 -24.96
CA ARG A 531 4.08 9.11 -24.97
C ARG A 531 4.50 10.13 -23.91
N ARG A 532 3.70 11.17 -23.68
CA ARG A 532 3.98 12.18 -22.66
C ARG A 532 3.89 11.58 -21.25
N TRP A 533 2.81 10.84 -20.97
CA TRP A 533 2.59 10.17 -19.69
C TRP A 533 3.74 9.22 -19.36
N LEU A 534 4.12 8.32 -20.28
CA LEU A 534 5.25 7.41 -20.09
C LEU A 534 6.58 8.16 -19.89
N ALA A 535 6.79 9.26 -20.61
CA ALA A 535 7.99 10.09 -20.43
C ALA A 535 8.01 10.82 -19.07
N ASP A 536 6.85 11.21 -18.53
CA ASP A 536 6.75 11.82 -17.20
C ASP A 536 6.99 10.78 -16.10
N LEU A 537 6.49 9.55 -16.24
CA LEU A 537 6.81 8.44 -15.34
C LEU A 537 8.31 8.13 -15.34
N ALA A 538 8.92 7.93 -16.53
CA ALA A 538 10.34 7.62 -16.66
C ALA A 538 11.25 8.72 -16.09
N ARG A 539 10.85 10.00 -16.18
CA ARG A 539 11.59 11.13 -15.61
C ARG A 539 11.32 11.34 -14.11
N GLY A 540 10.27 10.73 -13.57
CA GLY A 540 9.97 10.72 -12.14
C GLY A 540 10.72 9.64 -11.38
N ALA A 541 11.10 8.57 -12.10
CA ALA A 541 11.84 7.46 -11.55
C ALA A 541 13.27 7.82 -11.11
N GLY A 542 13.71 7.22 -10.01
CA GLY A 542 15.09 7.33 -9.54
C GLY A 542 16.06 6.54 -10.42
N ARG A 543 17.38 6.78 -10.25
CA ARG A 543 18.42 6.10 -11.05
C ARG A 543 18.40 4.57 -10.89
N GLY A 544 18.01 4.08 -9.72
CA GLY A 544 17.91 2.64 -9.41
C GLY A 544 16.74 1.94 -10.11
N ASP A 545 15.76 2.67 -10.62
CA ASP A 545 14.51 2.10 -11.13
C ASP A 545 14.55 1.82 -12.65
N THR A 546 15.73 1.82 -13.28
CA THR A 546 15.84 1.72 -14.75
C THR A 546 15.16 0.45 -15.30
N THR A 547 15.38 -0.71 -14.67
CA THR A 547 14.73 -1.98 -15.06
C THR A 547 13.22 -1.93 -14.83
N LEU A 548 12.78 -1.37 -13.70
CA LEU A 548 11.37 -1.23 -13.37
C LEU A 548 10.65 -0.31 -14.37
N VAL A 549 11.24 0.84 -14.71
CA VAL A 549 10.73 1.76 -15.73
C VAL A 549 10.58 1.05 -17.07
N ALA A 550 11.61 0.32 -17.52
CA ALA A 550 11.56 -0.42 -18.77
C ALA A 550 10.41 -1.45 -18.79
N LEU A 551 10.23 -2.17 -17.68
CA LEU A 551 9.16 -3.16 -17.51
C LEU A 551 7.77 -2.50 -17.58
N VAL A 552 7.49 -1.54 -16.69
CA VAL A 552 6.14 -0.95 -16.57
C VAL A 552 5.76 -0.10 -17.78
N THR A 553 6.72 0.60 -18.40
CA THR A 553 6.45 1.37 -19.62
C THR A 553 6.33 0.47 -20.84
N GLY A 554 7.01 -0.69 -20.86
CA GLY A 554 6.86 -1.73 -21.88
C GLY A 554 5.46 -2.31 -21.93
N TRP A 555 4.81 -2.51 -20.77
CA TRP A 555 3.41 -2.97 -20.71
C TRP A 555 2.39 -1.97 -21.27
N ALA A 556 2.72 -0.68 -21.24
CA ALA A 556 1.85 0.40 -21.73
C ALA A 556 2.15 0.84 -23.17
N ALA A 557 3.20 0.31 -23.80
CA ALA A 557 3.68 0.76 -25.11
C ALA A 557 2.64 0.58 -26.23
#